data_AF-A0AAU8MY38-F1
#
_entry.id   AF-A0AAU8MY38-F1
#
_cell.length_a   1.000
_cell.length_b   1.000
_cell.length_c   1.000
_cell.angle_alpha   90.00
_cell.angle_beta   90.00
_cell.angle_gamma   90.00
#
_symmetry.space_group_name_H-M   'P 1'
#
loop_
_entity.id
_entity.type
_entity.pdbx_description
1 polymer ?
#
loop_
_entity_poly.entity_id
_entity_poly.type
_entity_poly.pdbx_seq_one_letter_code
_entity_poly.pdbx_strand_id
1 'polypeptide(L)'
;MPFNSERTQTAETLLREPERFPSLPKRDRYWRRLLLWQFPAFVPYSSWALFVEREACWVRRLEHDRTRGLALDAADPDLYGAEARIDPAEAAELLADFTALSVPMFLPTQRFGLDGVRYGVAFGDGWCGTEATWWFDPGEAWRPLVEVYERTVERLEAVLPASTLRRSVE
;
A
#
# COMPACT_ATOMS: atom_id res chain seq x y z
N MET A 1 20.18 -6.43 -21.34
CA MET A 1 18.94 -7.20 -21.09
C MET A 1 17.84 -6.20 -20.81
N PRO A 2 16.73 -6.18 -21.57
CA PRO A 2 15.69 -5.18 -21.40
C PRO A 2 14.96 -5.42 -20.07
N PHE A 3 14.88 -4.36 -19.26
CA PHE A 3 13.95 -4.28 -18.14
C PHE A 3 12.55 -4.54 -18.70
N ASN A 4 11.87 -5.60 -18.28
CA ASN A 4 10.52 -5.88 -18.79
C ASN A 4 9.53 -4.92 -18.11
N SER A 5 9.42 -3.71 -18.68
CA SER A 5 8.58 -2.62 -18.17
C SER A 5 7.12 -3.02 -18.03
N GLU A 6 6.62 -3.93 -18.88
CA GLU A 6 5.25 -4.42 -18.85
C GLU A 6 4.95 -5.26 -17.60
N ARG A 7 5.90 -6.10 -17.15
CA ARG A 7 5.75 -6.88 -15.91
C ARG A 7 5.70 -5.98 -14.68
N THR A 8 6.63 -5.01 -14.58
CA THR A 8 6.66 -4.05 -13.48
C THR A 8 5.40 -3.19 -13.45
N GLN A 9 4.92 -2.75 -14.61
CA GLN A 9 3.69 -1.97 -14.73
C GLN A 9 2.47 -2.79 -14.29
N THR A 10 2.37 -4.05 -14.71
CA THR A 10 1.28 -4.95 -14.31
C THR A 10 1.27 -5.18 -12.79
N ALA A 11 2.44 -5.41 -12.19
CA ALA A 11 2.56 -5.59 -10.74
C ALA A 11 2.22 -4.30 -9.97
N GLU A 12 2.68 -3.14 -10.42
CA GLU A 12 2.31 -1.85 -9.83
C GLU A 12 0.81 -1.57 -9.94
N THR A 13 0.19 -1.92 -11.08
CA THR A 13 -1.27 -1.84 -11.23
C THR A 13 -1.98 -2.71 -10.22
N LEU A 14 -1.59 -3.98 -10.05
CA LEU A 14 -2.20 -4.88 -9.07
C LEU A 14 -1.99 -4.40 -7.62
N LEU A 15 -0.82 -3.85 -7.30
CA LEU A 15 -0.55 -3.23 -6.00
C LEU A 15 -1.47 -2.02 -5.73
N ARG A 16 -1.83 -1.27 -6.78
CA ARG A 16 -2.76 -0.13 -6.72
C ARG A 16 -4.23 -0.50 -6.84
N GLU A 17 -4.53 -1.70 -7.30
CA GLU A 17 -5.88 -2.26 -7.48
C GLU A 17 -5.98 -3.63 -6.79
N PRO A 18 -5.72 -3.71 -5.46
CA PRO A 18 -5.59 -5.00 -4.79
C PRO A 18 -6.87 -5.83 -4.77
N GLU A 19 -8.03 -5.22 -5.02
CA GLU A 19 -9.30 -5.91 -5.24
C GLU A 19 -9.30 -6.81 -6.49
N ARG A 20 -8.45 -6.50 -7.48
CA ARG A 20 -8.32 -7.27 -8.73
C ARG A 20 -7.30 -8.39 -8.64
N PHE A 21 -6.62 -8.57 -7.51
CA PHE A 21 -5.63 -9.62 -7.35
C PHE A 21 -6.28 -11.01 -7.48
N PRO A 22 -5.87 -11.83 -8.47
CA PRO A 22 -6.63 -13.01 -8.88
C PRO A 22 -6.57 -14.17 -7.88
N SER A 23 -5.52 -14.22 -7.06
CA SER A 23 -5.27 -15.34 -6.13
C SER A 23 -5.90 -15.14 -4.76
N LEU A 24 -6.65 -14.05 -4.54
CA LEU A 24 -7.41 -13.80 -3.32
C LEU A 24 -8.91 -13.66 -3.63
N PRO A 25 -9.79 -13.88 -2.63
CA PRO A 25 -11.24 -13.76 -2.84
C PRO A 25 -11.61 -12.41 -3.46
N LYS A 26 -12.50 -12.40 -4.45
CA LYS A 26 -13.02 -11.15 -5.00
C LYS A 26 -13.82 -10.40 -3.92
N ARG A 27 -13.59 -9.10 -3.82
CA ARG A 27 -14.22 -8.22 -2.82
C ARG A 27 -15.22 -7.28 -3.48
N ASP A 28 -16.03 -7.80 -4.39
CA ASP A 28 -16.95 -7.01 -5.24
C ASP A 28 -18.05 -6.25 -4.46
N ARG A 29 -18.35 -6.68 -3.23
CA ARG A 29 -19.33 -6.03 -2.35
C ARG A 29 -18.70 -5.09 -1.31
N TYR A 30 -17.37 -5.08 -1.24
CA TYR A 30 -16.64 -4.28 -0.27
C TYR A 30 -16.18 -2.99 -0.93
N TRP A 31 -16.17 -1.94 -0.12
CA TRP A 31 -15.66 -0.65 -0.53
C TRP A 31 -14.24 -0.55 0.00
N ARG A 32 -13.27 -0.39 -0.91
CA ARG A 32 -11.90 -0.08 -0.52
C ARG A 32 -11.89 1.35 0.04
N ARG A 33 -11.66 1.49 1.35
CA ARG A 33 -11.71 2.79 2.04
C ARG A 33 -10.34 3.43 2.21
N LEU A 34 -9.32 2.59 2.28
CA LEU A 34 -7.93 3.00 2.40
C LEU A 34 -7.06 2.08 1.54
N LEU A 35 -6.08 2.67 0.88
CA LEU A 35 -4.99 1.98 0.22
C LEU A 35 -3.70 2.71 0.57
N LEU A 36 -2.71 1.99 1.09
CA LEU A 36 -1.36 2.46 1.35
C LEU A 36 -0.41 1.72 0.40
N TRP A 37 0.64 2.38 -0.08
CA TRP A 37 1.72 1.69 -0.80
C TRP A 37 3.09 2.26 -0.48
N GLN A 38 4.08 1.40 -0.61
CA GLN A 38 5.49 1.71 -0.43
C GLN A 38 6.28 1.03 -1.55
N PHE A 39 6.86 1.83 -2.45
CA PHE A 39 7.62 1.39 -3.61
C PHE A 39 9.07 1.86 -3.52
N PRO A 40 9.91 1.16 -2.74
CA PRO A 40 11.33 1.45 -2.58
C PRO A 40 12.15 0.96 -3.78
N ALA A 41 13.25 1.65 -4.10
CA ALA A 41 14.06 1.34 -5.28
C ALA A 41 14.64 -0.10 -5.30
N PHE A 42 15.02 -0.64 -4.13
CA PHE A 42 15.84 -1.85 -4.00
C PHE A 42 15.27 -2.95 -3.09
N VAL A 43 14.09 -2.77 -2.50
CA VAL A 43 13.43 -3.82 -1.70
C VAL A 43 12.03 -4.10 -2.27
N PRO A 44 11.34 -5.16 -1.84
CA PRO A 44 10.01 -5.48 -2.35
C PRO A 44 9.05 -4.31 -2.24
N TYR A 45 8.17 -4.18 -3.23
CA TYR A 45 7.04 -3.26 -3.11
C TYR A 45 6.00 -3.86 -2.19
N SER A 46 5.27 -3.00 -1.48
CA SER A 46 4.13 -3.42 -0.67
C SER A 46 2.96 -2.48 -0.88
N SER A 47 1.75 -3.03 -0.80
CA SER A 47 0.53 -2.26 -0.60
C SER A 47 -0.37 -2.92 0.43
N TRP A 48 -1.19 -2.10 1.08
CA TRP A 48 -2.16 -2.52 2.09
C TRP A 48 -3.48 -1.86 1.80
N ALA A 49 -4.54 -2.65 1.72
CA ALA A 49 -5.89 -2.14 1.51
C ALA A 49 -6.79 -2.54 2.66
N LEU A 50 -7.60 -1.57 3.11
CA LEU A 50 -8.70 -1.78 4.03
C LEU A 50 -10.02 -1.79 3.25
N PHE A 51 -10.70 -2.92 3.33
CA PHE A 51 -12.00 -3.16 2.72
C PHE A 51 -13.08 -3.19 3.79
N VAL A 52 -14.18 -2.46 3.56
CA VAL A 52 -15.31 -2.38 4.49
C VAL A 52 -16.60 -2.83 3.78
N GLU A 53 -17.32 -3.77 4.38
CA GLU A 53 -18.68 -4.18 3.98
C GLU A 53 -19.54 -4.34 5.25
N ARG A 54 -20.50 -3.44 5.44
CA ARG A 54 -21.45 -3.47 6.57
C ARG A 54 -20.72 -3.58 7.93
N GLU A 55 -20.71 -4.76 8.53
CA GLU A 55 -20.12 -5.06 9.83
C GLU A 55 -18.78 -5.83 9.72
N ALA A 56 -18.28 -6.08 8.52
CA ALA A 56 -17.05 -6.81 8.29
C ALA A 56 -15.97 -5.90 7.67
N CYS A 57 -14.79 -5.93 8.26
CA CYS A 57 -13.60 -5.27 7.74
C CYS A 57 -12.50 -6.28 7.43
N TRP A 58 -11.78 -6.05 6.33
CA TRP A 58 -10.70 -6.90 5.87
C TRP A 58 -9.50 -6.08 5.49
N VAL A 59 -8.32 -6.60 5.85
CA VAL A 59 -7.03 -6.04 5.45
C VAL A 59 -6.41 -6.97 4.43
N ARG A 60 -5.93 -6.42 3.33
CA ARG A 60 -5.18 -7.15 2.31
C ARG A 60 -3.82 -6.52 2.13
N ARG A 61 -2.76 -7.32 2.23
CA ARG A 61 -1.40 -6.94 1.83
C ARG A 61 -1.04 -7.61 0.52
N LEU A 62 -0.51 -6.83 -0.42
CA LEU A 62 0.13 -7.35 -1.62
C LEU A 62 1.60 -6.96 -1.64
N GLU A 63 2.46 -7.86 -2.08
CA GLU A 63 3.91 -7.65 -2.10
C GLU A 63 4.51 -8.12 -3.43
N HIS A 64 5.36 -7.30 -4.05
CA HIS A 64 6.06 -7.65 -5.28
C HIS A 64 7.56 -7.81 -5.00
N ASP A 65 8.07 -9.03 -5.11
CA ASP A 65 9.50 -9.31 -4.99
C ASP A 65 10.24 -8.89 -6.26
N ARG A 66 10.58 -7.61 -6.33
CA ARG A 66 11.38 -7.04 -7.43
C ARG A 66 12.83 -7.53 -7.45
N THR A 67 13.31 -8.17 -6.40
CA THR A 67 14.71 -8.63 -6.29
C THR A 67 14.92 -9.98 -6.99
N ARG A 68 13.84 -10.74 -7.22
CA ARG A 68 13.83 -12.02 -7.96
C ARG A 68 13.93 -11.91 -9.49
N GLY A 69 14.33 -10.76 -10.02
CA GLY A 69 14.35 -10.44 -11.45
C GLY A 69 15.26 -11.27 -12.38
N LEU A 70 15.34 -12.60 -12.24
CA LEU A 70 16.09 -13.54 -13.09
C LEU A 70 15.49 -14.97 -13.17
N ALA A 71 14.17 -15.19 -12.95
CA ALA A 71 13.58 -16.52 -13.19
C ALA A 71 13.22 -16.72 -14.69
N LEU A 72 13.70 -17.83 -15.27
CA LEU A 72 13.59 -18.24 -16.68
C LEU A 72 12.16 -18.53 -17.18
N ASP A 73 11.13 -18.40 -16.34
CA ASP A 73 9.75 -18.80 -16.66
C ASP A 73 8.72 -17.69 -16.37
N ALA A 74 7.88 -17.40 -17.35
CA ALA A 74 6.84 -16.37 -17.31
C ALA A 74 5.62 -16.73 -16.42
N ALA A 75 5.64 -17.90 -15.79
CA ALA A 75 4.52 -18.47 -15.04
C ALA A 75 4.56 -18.18 -13.52
N ASP A 76 5.62 -17.57 -13.00
CA ASP A 76 5.73 -17.24 -11.57
C ASP A 76 5.23 -15.80 -11.33
N PRO A 77 4.06 -15.60 -10.68
CA PRO A 77 3.70 -14.29 -10.21
C PRO A 77 4.58 -13.97 -9.00
N ASP A 78 5.62 -13.15 -9.19
CA ASP A 78 6.43 -12.56 -8.11
C ASP A 78 5.61 -11.63 -7.18
N LEU A 79 4.28 -11.70 -7.25
CA LEU A 79 3.31 -10.98 -6.47
C LEU A 79 2.60 -11.91 -5.49
N TYR A 80 2.74 -11.61 -4.21
CA TYR A 80 2.21 -12.39 -3.11
C TYR A 80 1.11 -11.59 -2.43
N GLY A 81 0.07 -12.27 -1.95
CA GLY A 81 -1.05 -11.65 -1.28
C GLY A 81 -1.40 -12.35 0.02
N ALA A 82 -1.67 -11.57 1.06
CA ALA A 82 -2.21 -12.05 2.32
C ALA A 82 -3.46 -11.23 2.68
N GLU A 83 -4.41 -11.87 3.36
CA GLU A 83 -5.64 -11.22 3.79
C GLU A 83 -6.06 -11.72 5.17
N ALA A 84 -6.54 -10.80 6.01
CA ALA A 84 -7.03 -11.10 7.35
C ALA A 84 -8.24 -10.24 7.70
N ARG A 85 -9.04 -10.70 8.67
CA ARG A 85 -10.09 -9.87 9.25
C ARG A 85 -9.48 -8.90 10.25
N ILE A 86 -10.03 -7.70 10.31
CA ILE A 86 -9.71 -6.70 11.32
C ILE A 86 -10.99 -6.33 12.06
N ASP A 87 -10.86 -5.95 13.33
CA ASP A 87 -11.97 -5.48 14.13
C ASP A 87 -12.59 -4.23 13.48
N PRO A 88 -13.92 -4.15 13.30
CA PRO A 88 -14.57 -2.99 12.70
C PRO A 88 -14.35 -1.66 13.45
N ALA A 89 -14.24 -1.69 14.79
CA ALA A 89 -13.95 -0.51 15.60
C ALA A 89 -12.52 -0.01 15.35
N GLU A 90 -11.55 -0.93 15.27
CA GLU A 90 -10.18 -0.60 14.90
C GLU A 90 -10.10 -0.05 13.47
N ALA A 91 -10.79 -0.67 12.51
CA ALA A 91 -10.86 -0.15 11.14
C ALA A 91 -11.45 1.27 11.08
N ALA A 92 -12.50 1.54 11.87
CA ALA A 92 -13.11 2.86 11.94
C ALA A 92 -12.15 3.90 12.54
N GLU A 93 -11.38 3.55 13.57
CA GLU A 93 -10.36 4.40 14.17
C GLU A 93 -9.27 4.79 13.15
N LEU A 94 -8.73 3.80 12.42
CA LEU A 94 -7.74 4.03 11.37
C LEU A 94 -8.27 4.99 10.29
N LEU A 95 -9.52 4.82 9.86
CA LEU A 95 -10.14 5.71 8.87
C LEU A 95 -10.41 7.12 9.43
N ALA A 96 -10.73 7.23 10.72
CA ALA A 96 -10.93 8.51 11.38
C ALA A 96 -9.63 9.32 11.46
N ASP A 97 -8.49 8.66 11.70
CA ASP A 97 -7.18 9.30 11.69
C ASP A 97 -6.89 10.00 10.37
N PHE A 98 -7.13 9.34 9.23
CA PHE A 98 -6.95 9.95 7.91
C PHE A 98 -7.96 11.07 7.63
N THR A 99 -9.19 10.94 8.12
CA THR A 99 -10.22 11.98 7.95
C THR A 99 -9.88 13.26 8.74
N ALA A 100 -9.19 13.12 9.87
CA ALA A 100 -8.76 14.23 10.71
C ALA A 100 -7.52 14.97 10.16
N LEU A 101 -6.83 14.40 9.17
CA LEU A 101 -5.63 15.02 8.60
C LEU A 101 -5.99 16.24 7.74
N SER A 102 -5.20 17.30 7.93
CA SER A 102 -5.16 18.45 7.05
C SER A 102 -3.70 18.68 6.66
N VAL A 103 -3.38 18.46 5.38
CA VAL A 103 -2.04 18.66 4.84
C VAL A 103 -2.08 19.63 3.67
N PRO A 104 -1.04 20.46 3.47
CA PRO A 104 -0.98 21.37 2.34
C PRO A 104 -0.87 20.59 1.04
N MET A 105 -1.70 20.96 0.05
CA MET A 105 -1.75 20.30 -1.27
C MET A 105 -0.45 20.47 -2.06
N PHE A 106 0.26 21.59 -1.86
CA PHE A 106 1.51 21.89 -2.56
C PHE A 106 2.57 22.32 -1.56
N LEU A 107 3.74 21.70 -1.66
CA LEU A 107 4.95 22.13 -0.96
C LEU A 107 6.00 22.55 -1.99
N PRO A 108 6.57 23.77 -1.88
CA PRO A 108 7.73 24.13 -2.68
C PRO A 108 8.89 23.22 -2.28
N THR A 109 9.22 22.25 -3.12
CA THR A 109 10.32 21.32 -2.87
C THR A 109 11.56 21.81 -3.57
N GLN A 110 12.63 22.11 -2.82
CA GLN A 110 13.94 22.50 -3.35
C GLN A 110 14.93 21.33 -3.44
N ARG A 111 14.51 20.11 -3.10
CA ARG A 111 15.38 18.94 -3.04
C ARG A 111 15.10 18.00 -4.22
N PHE A 112 16.17 17.56 -4.87
CA PHE A 112 16.14 16.44 -5.81
C PHE A 112 16.68 15.20 -5.10
N GLY A 113 16.03 14.06 -5.30
CA GLY A 113 16.47 12.77 -4.77
C GLY A 113 16.66 11.76 -5.91
N LEU A 114 17.72 10.96 -5.81
CA LEU A 114 17.97 9.79 -6.66
C LEU A 114 17.76 8.54 -5.77
N ASP A 115 17.07 7.52 -6.27
CA ASP A 115 16.91 6.22 -5.62
C ASP A 115 16.39 6.24 -4.16
N GLY A 116 15.08 6.44 -4.02
CA GLY A 116 14.41 6.54 -2.74
C GLY A 116 13.19 5.62 -2.65
N VAL A 117 12.24 6.02 -1.81
CA VAL A 117 10.99 5.29 -1.60
C VAL A 117 9.85 6.17 -2.04
N ARG A 118 9.03 5.66 -2.97
CA ARG A 118 7.76 6.29 -3.33
C ARG A 118 6.68 5.74 -2.43
N TYR A 119 6.13 6.60 -1.59
CA TYR A 119 4.98 6.28 -0.76
C TYR A 119 3.71 6.82 -1.39
N GLY A 120 2.58 6.30 -0.94
CA GLY A 120 1.35 7.03 -1.08
C GLY A 120 0.19 6.40 -0.35
N VAL A 121 -0.84 7.21 -0.22
CA VAL A 121 -2.13 6.84 0.33
C VAL A 121 -3.20 7.23 -0.67
N ALA A 122 -4.15 6.35 -0.89
CA ALA A 122 -5.45 6.68 -1.45
C ALA A 122 -6.52 6.41 -0.39
N PHE A 123 -7.35 7.41 -0.12
CA PHE A 123 -8.40 7.35 0.88
C PHE A 123 -9.70 7.85 0.27
N GLY A 124 -10.81 7.19 0.59
CA GLY A 124 -12.12 7.61 0.11
C GLY A 124 -13.09 6.46 -0.07
N ASP A 125 -14.00 6.62 -1.03
CA ASP A 125 -14.96 5.61 -1.44
C ASP A 125 -15.13 5.63 -2.96
N GLY A 126 -16.12 4.92 -3.50
CA GLY A 126 -16.39 4.90 -4.94
C GLY A 126 -16.85 6.24 -5.53
N TRP A 127 -17.13 7.25 -4.70
CA TRP A 127 -17.68 8.56 -5.11
C TRP A 127 -16.69 9.71 -4.93
N CYS A 128 -15.92 9.70 -3.85
CA CYS A 128 -14.93 10.73 -3.56
C CYS A 128 -13.65 10.06 -3.06
N GLY A 129 -12.52 10.45 -3.64
CA GLY A 129 -11.21 9.94 -3.26
C GLY A 129 -10.16 11.02 -3.30
N THR A 130 -9.20 10.92 -2.39
CA THR A 130 -7.96 11.68 -2.42
C THR A 130 -6.79 10.71 -2.53
N GLU A 131 -5.80 11.06 -3.33
CA GLU A 131 -4.53 10.36 -3.40
C GLU A 131 -3.41 11.35 -3.09
N ALA A 132 -2.56 11.01 -2.12
CA ALA A 132 -1.35 11.75 -1.80
C ALA A 132 -0.15 10.83 -2.01
N THR A 133 0.82 11.30 -2.79
CA THR A 133 2.09 10.60 -3.03
C THR A 133 3.25 11.48 -2.64
N TRP A 134 4.24 10.90 -2.00
CA TRP A 134 5.50 11.58 -1.72
C TRP A 134 6.69 10.67 -2.02
N TRP A 135 7.83 11.31 -2.20
CA TRP A 135 9.11 10.65 -2.42
C TRP A 135 10.01 10.93 -1.23
N PHE A 136 10.58 9.87 -0.66
CA PHE A 136 11.55 9.95 0.43
C PHE A 136 10.98 10.68 1.67
N ASP A 137 11.63 11.74 2.15
CA ASP A 137 11.21 12.57 3.28
C ASP A 137 10.25 13.67 2.79
N PRO A 138 8.96 13.64 3.20
CA PRO A 138 7.96 14.58 2.70
C PRO A 138 8.04 15.97 3.34
N GLY A 139 9.07 16.26 4.13
CA GLY A 139 9.24 17.55 4.80
C GLY A 139 8.28 17.74 5.96
N GLU A 140 8.55 18.74 6.79
CA GLU A 140 7.89 18.89 8.10
C GLU A 140 6.36 19.04 8.01
N ALA A 141 5.87 19.74 6.98
CA ALA A 141 4.44 20.01 6.84
C ALA A 141 3.59 18.75 6.53
N TRP A 142 4.21 17.68 6.05
CA TRP A 142 3.55 16.40 5.78
C TRP A 142 3.86 15.34 6.85
N ARG A 143 4.64 15.69 7.89
CA ARG A 143 4.99 14.77 8.98
C ARG A 143 3.77 14.11 9.64
N PRO A 144 2.64 14.81 9.90
CA PRO A 144 1.44 14.17 10.45
C PRO A 144 0.88 13.06 9.54
N LEU A 145 0.95 13.22 8.21
CA LEU A 145 0.53 12.18 7.27
C LEU A 145 1.44 10.96 7.34
N VAL A 146 2.76 11.16 7.47
CA VAL A 146 3.73 10.06 7.62
C VAL A 146 3.48 9.29 8.90
N GLU A 147 3.29 9.98 10.02
CA GLU A 147 3.05 9.34 11.32
C GLU A 147 1.77 8.50 11.30
N VAL A 148 0.67 9.03 10.73
CA VAL A 148 -0.57 8.27 10.54
C VAL A 148 -0.36 7.10 9.58
N TYR A 149 0.38 7.29 8.49
CA TYR A 149 0.71 6.24 7.53
C TYR A 149 1.46 5.08 8.20
N GLU A 150 2.56 5.37 8.91
CA GLU A 150 3.43 4.35 9.52
C GLU A 150 2.69 3.58 10.61
N ARG A 151 1.99 4.30 11.50
CA ARG A 151 1.14 3.70 12.54
C ARG A 151 0.05 2.82 11.95
N THR A 152 -0.56 3.25 10.84
CA THR A 152 -1.58 2.44 10.17
C THR A 152 -0.97 1.18 9.58
N VAL A 153 0.17 1.28 8.89
CA VAL A 153 0.88 0.10 8.37
C VAL A 153 1.19 -0.89 9.49
N GLU A 154 1.70 -0.42 10.63
CA GLU A 154 2.00 -1.26 11.79
C GLU A 154 0.76 -2.01 12.30
N ARG A 155 -0.36 -1.31 12.49
CA ARG A 155 -1.63 -1.91 12.94
C ARG A 155 -2.21 -2.89 11.94
N LEU A 156 -2.13 -2.58 10.64
CA LEU A 156 -2.56 -3.48 9.58
C LEU A 156 -1.69 -4.73 9.51
N GLU A 157 -0.37 -4.62 9.72
CA GLU A 157 0.54 -5.77 9.77
C GLU A 157 0.31 -6.66 10.99
N ALA A 158 -0.06 -6.07 12.14
CA ALA A 158 -0.30 -6.83 13.37
C ALA A 158 -1.43 -7.87 13.23
N VAL A 159 -2.39 -7.66 12.31
CA VAL A 159 -3.48 -8.61 12.03
C VAL A 159 -3.18 -9.57 10.88
N LEU A 160 -2.16 -9.28 10.07
CA LEU A 160 -1.83 -10.07 8.89
C LEU A 160 -0.86 -11.21 9.23
N PRO A 161 -0.88 -12.32 8.46
CA PRO A 161 0.18 -13.31 8.53
C PRO A 161 1.56 -12.70 8.24
N ALA A 162 2.58 -13.18 8.96
CA ALA A 162 3.95 -12.75 8.79
C ALA A 162 4.39 -12.85 7.32
N SER A 163 5.03 -11.80 6.81
CA SER A 163 5.63 -11.80 5.48
C SER A 163 7.00 -12.48 5.52
N THR A 164 7.30 -13.28 4.51
CA THR A 164 8.65 -13.81 4.26
C THR A 164 9.50 -12.88 3.39
N LEU A 165 8.90 -11.82 2.84
CA LEU A 165 9.58 -10.82 1.99
C LEU A 165 10.00 -9.57 2.76
N ARG A 166 9.37 -9.31 3.90
CA ARG A 166 9.76 -8.23 4.81
C ARG A 166 10.82 -8.73 5.77
N ARG A 167 11.93 -8.00 5.87
CA ARG A 167 12.84 -8.19 7.00
C ARG A 167 12.12 -7.72 8.26
N SER A 168 11.99 -8.61 9.24
CA SER A 168 11.69 -8.21 10.61
C SER A 168 12.74 -7.18 11.01
N VAL A 169 12.30 -5.98 11.39
CA VAL A 169 13.20 -5.03 12.05
C VAL A 169 13.38 -5.57 13.46
N GLU A 170 14.50 -6.24 13.71
CA GLU A 170 15.02 -6.48 15.06
C GLU A 170 15.72 -5.23 15.58
#